data_AF-A0A5S9MK51-F1
#
_entry.id   AF-A0A5S9MK51-F1
#
_cell.length_a   1.000
_cell.length_b   1.000
_cell.length_c   1.000
_cell.angle_alpha   90.00
_cell.angle_beta   90.00
_cell.angle_gamma   90.00
#
_symmetry.space_group_name_H-M   'P 1'
#
loop_
_entity.id
_entity.type
_entity.pdbx_description
1 polymer ?
#
loop_
_entity_poly.entity_id
_entity_poly.type
_entity_poly.pdbx_seq_one_letter_code
_entity_poly.pdbx_strand_id
1 'polypeptide(L)'
;MEAAAKHLTPVTLELGGKSPSIVMPDADIKLAAKRITFGKFTNAGQTCIAPDYLLVHESIKEELLREMTACIRDFYGEHPETHPHFGKNVSQRHFDRLTQFLSNGTIVTGGQRNEQELKIAPTILDHITWEDPVMQEEIFGPILPVMTFDSLHEAVHMIKARPKPLALYLFTTNKETESYILDNLSFGGGCINDTLMHVAPPLPAIRRRRRKRHGAISREGKLLYFYA
;
A
#
# COMPACT_ATOMS: atom_id res chain seq x y z
N MET A 1 13.53 14.96 17.92
CA MET A 1 12.96 16.16 18.55
C MET A 1 13.81 16.72 19.68
N GLU A 2 14.47 15.90 20.51
CA GLU A 2 15.23 16.37 21.67
C GLU A 2 16.27 17.47 21.35
N ALA A 3 17.08 17.29 20.29
CA ALA A 3 18.06 18.29 19.88
C ALA A 3 17.43 19.63 19.45
N ALA A 4 16.30 19.59 18.72
CA ALA A 4 15.59 20.79 18.28
C ALA A 4 14.91 21.52 19.44
N ALA A 5 14.41 20.78 20.43
CA ALA A 5 13.77 21.34 21.62
C ALA A 5 14.72 22.24 22.44
N LYS A 6 16.01 21.89 22.51
CA LYS A 6 17.05 22.69 23.18
C LYS A 6 17.19 24.11 22.59
N HIS A 7 16.78 24.30 21.34
CA HIS A 7 16.93 25.55 20.60
C HIS A 7 15.61 26.12 20.08
N LEU A 8 14.47 25.59 20.54
CA LEU A 8 13.13 25.96 20.06
C LEU A 8 13.02 25.93 18.51
N THR A 9 13.78 25.04 17.88
CA THR A 9 13.83 24.95 16.43
C THR A 9 12.59 24.22 15.93
N PRO A 10 11.79 24.80 15.02
CA PRO A 10 10.68 24.08 14.40
C PRO A 10 11.22 22.91 13.58
N VAL A 11 10.52 21.78 13.58
CA VAL A 11 10.89 20.58 12.82
C VAL A 11 9.73 20.11 11.96
N THR A 12 10.07 19.59 10.78
CA THR A 12 9.18 18.80 9.94
C THR A 12 9.68 17.38 9.95
N LEU A 13 8.81 16.41 10.28
CA LEU A 13 9.15 15.00 10.38
C LEU A 13 8.27 14.21 9.41
N GLU A 14 8.86 13.75 8.31
CA GLU A 14 8.24 12.83 7.37
C GLU A 14 8.59 11.40 7.80
N LEU A 15 7.70 10.80 8.59
CA LEU A 15 7.88 9.45 9.14
C LEU A 15 7.03 8.42 8.36
N GLY A 16 7.29 7.14 8.60
CA GLY A 16 6.58 6.04 7.96
C GLY A 16 5.35 5.54 8.72
N GLY A 17 5.01 4.29 8.49
CA GLY A 17 3.86 3.60 9.09
C GLY A 17 3.22 2.60 8.12
N LYS A 18 2.33 1.74 8.65
CA LYS A 18 1.68 0.70 7.83
C LYS A 18 0.47 1.29 7.09
N SER A 19 0.66 1.68 5.84
CA SER A 19 -0.39 2.26 4.99
C SER A 19 -1.36 1.19 4.48
N PRO A 20 -2.65 1.18 4.90
CA PRO A 20 -3.64 0.21 4.42
C PRO A 20 -4.02 0.43 2.95
N SER A 21 -4.25 -0.66 2.23
CA SER A 21 -5.03 -0.67 0.99
C SER A 21 -6.32 -1.46 1.21
N ILE A 22 -7.46 -0.78 1.14
CA ILE A 22 -8.79 -1.36 1.36
C ILE A 22 -9.45 -1.63 0.00
N VAL A 23 -9.94 -2.84 -0.23
CA VAL A 23 -10.66 -3.20 -1.47
C VAL A 23 -12.06 -3.72 -1.15
N MET A 24 -13.05 -2.96 -1.62
CA MET A 24 -14.47 -3.22 -1.43
C MET A 24 -15.02 -4.13 -2.55
N PRO A 25 -16.13 -4.87 -2.33
CA PRO A 25 -16.65 -5.83 -3.30
C PRO A 25 -17.16 -5.19 -4.60
N ASP A 26 -17.42 -3.88 -4.59
CA ASP A 26 -17.87 -3.09 -5.74
C ASP A 26 -16.73 -2.43 -6.53
N ALA A 27 -15.48 -2.74 -6.20
CA ALA A 27 -14.31 -2.23 -6.89
C ALA A 27 -14.11 -2.89 -8.27
N ASP A 28 -13.46 -2.17 -9.19
CA ASP A 28 -12.89 -2.78 -10.39
C ASP A 28 -11.65 -3.60 -9.97
N ILE A 29 -11.82 -4.92 -9.88
CA ILE A 29 -10.80 -5.85 -9.36
C ILE A 29 -9.53 -5.82 -10.20
N LYS A 30 -9.63 -5.76 -11.54
CA LYS A 30 -8.47 -5.74 -12.43
C LYS A 30 -7.67 -4.45 -12.28
N LEU A 31 -8.38 -3.33 -12.20
CA LEU A 31 -7.77 -2.03 -11.97
C LEU A 31 -7.10 -1.95 -10.60
N ALA A 32 -7.79 -2.44 -9.56
CA ALA A 32 -7.28 -2.50 -8.20
C ALA A 32 -6.02 -3.37 -8.12
N ALA A 33 -6.06 -4.59 -8.66
CA ALA A 33 -4.92 -5.50 -8.71
C ALA A 33 -3.69 -4.83 -9.32
N LYS A 34 -3.86 -4.22 -10.50
CA LYS A 34 -2.78 -3.55 -11.22
C LYS A 34 -2.18 -2.38 -10.43
N ARG A 35 -3.03 -1.51 -9.87
CA ARG A 35 -2.60 -0.29 -9.15
C ARG A 35 -2.00 -0.61 -7.78
N ILE A 36 -2.51 -1.61 -7.08
CA ILE A 36 -1.93 -2.09 -5.81
C ILE A 36 -0.58 -2.74 -6.07
N THR A 37 -0.48 -3.61 -7.07
CA THR A 37 0.78 -4.26 -7.48
C THR A 37 1.84 -3.22 -7.84
N PHE A 38 1.48 -2.24 -8.67
CA PHE A 38 2.38 -1.12 -9.01
C PHE A 38 2.81 -0.36 -7.76
N GLY A 39 1.88 0.02 -6.89
CA GLY A 39 2.17 0.79 -5.69
C GLY A 39 3.07 0.04 -4.71
N LYS A 40 2.83 -1.26 -4.55
CA LYS A 40 3.54 -2.10 -3.59
C LYS A 40 4.97 -2.40 -4.02
N PHE A 41 5.17 -2.77 -5.29
CA PHE A 41 6.44 -3.36 -5.73
C PHE A 41 7.36 -2.36 -6.43
N THR A 42 6.90 -1.12 -6.67
CA THR A 42 7.78 0.00 -7.02
C THR A 42 8.88 0.17 -5.95
N ASN A 43 10.12 0.36 -6.41
CA ASN A 43 11.31 0.41 -5.55
C ASN A 43 11.47 -0.80 -4.61
N ALA A 44 10.98 -1.98 -5.03
CA ALA A 44 10.89 -3.18 -4.20
C ALA A 44 10.16 -2.94 -2.86
N GLY A 45 9.14 -2.07 -2.85
CA GLY A 45 8.34 -1.75 -1.66
C GLY A 45 9.03 -0.90 -0.61
N GLN A 46 10.23 -0.38 -0.90
CA GLN A 46 10.96 0.54 -0.03
C GLN A 46 10.48 1.97 -0.27
N THR A 47 9.24 2.26 0.14
CA THR A 47 8.58 3.56 -0.04
C THR A 47 7.62 3.80 1.11
N CYS A 48 7.75 4.94 1.81
CA CYS A 48 6.97 5.23 3.03
C CYS A 48 5.44 5.26 2.83
N ILE A 49 5.00 5.53 1.60
CA ILE A 49 3.59 5.53 1.20
C ILE A 49 3.21 4.29 0.39
N ALA A 50 4.07 3.26 0.27
CA ALA A 50 3.66 2.01 -0.38
C ALA A 50 2.47 1.41 0.37
N PRO A 51 1.53 0.73 -0.34
CA PRO A 51 0.59 -0.17 0.32
C PRO A 51 1.38 -1.13 1.21
N ASP A 52 1.20 -1.07 2.52
CA ASP A 52 1.97 -1.91 3.43
C ASP A 52 1.29 -3.28 3.55
N TYR A 53 -0.02 -3.29 3.78
CA TYR A 53 -0.89 -4.47 3.80
C TYR A 53 -2.19 -4.24 3.01
N LEU A 54 -2.79 -5.34 2.57
CA LEU A 54 -4.07 -5.38 1.88
C LEU A 54 -5.16 -5.85 2.83
N LEU A 55 -6.24 -5.09 2.89
CA LEU A 55 -7.48 -5.45 3.58
C LEU A 55 -8.57 -5.55 2.51
N VAL A 56 -9.05 -6.76 2.23
CA VAL A 56 -9.96 -7.04 1.10
C VAL A 56 -11.24 -7.71 1.58
N HIS A 57 -12.38 -7.33 1.02
CA HIS A 57 -13.64 -7.99 1.35
C HIS A 57 -13.57 -9.48 0.98
N GLU A 58 -13.97 -10.38 1.89
CA GLU A 58 -13.78 -11.83 1.74
C GLU A 58 -14.30 -12.37 0.40
N SER A 59 -15.44 -11.86 -0.08
CA SER A 59 -16.12 -12.32 -1.29
C SER A 59 -15.33 -12.13 -2.59
N ILE A 60 -14.30 -11.27 -2.60
CA ILE A 60 -13.49 -10.96 -3.79
C ILE A 60 -12.00 -11.28 -3.62
N LYS A 61 -11.58 -11.78 -2.44
CA LYS A 61 -10.16 -12.05 -2.13
C LYS A 61 -9.51 -12.92 -3.20
N GLU A 62 -10.11 -14.07 -3.48
CA GLU A 62 -9.53 -15.06 -4.39
C GLU A 62 -9.37 -14.53 -5.82
N GLU A 63 -10.33 -13.74 -6.29
CA GLU A 63 -10.25 -13.11 -7.61
C GLU A 63 -9.16 -12.04 -7.66
N LEU A 64 -9.10 -11.18 -6.65
CA LEU A 64 -8.09 -10.15 -6.55
C LEU A 64 -6.66 -10.74 -6.49
N LEU A 65 -6.45 -11.79 -5.69
CA LEU A 65 -5.15 -12.46 -5.57
C LEU A 65 -4.67 -13.05 -6.90
N ARG A 66 -5.58 -13.65 -7.68
CA ARG A 66 -5.26 -14.15 -9.02
C ARG A 66 -4.85 -13.03 -9.98
N GLU A 67 -5.61 -11.94 -10.01
CA GLU A 67 -5.30 -10.79 -10.87
C GLU A 67 -4.00 -10.09 -10.46
N MET A 68 -3.71 -9.99 -9.15
CA MET A 68 -2.44 -9.45 -8.66
C MET A 68 -1.26 -10.34 -9.03
N THR A 69 -1.42 -11.67 -8.93
CA THR A 69 -0.40 -12.63 -9.37
C THR A 69 -0.11 -12.49 -10.85
N ALA A 70 -1.15 -12.32 -11.68
CA ALA A 70 -0.98 -12.05 -13.11
C ALA A 70 -0.25 -10.71 -13.35
N CYS A 71 -0.62 -9.64 -12.63
CA CYS A 71 0.05 -8.35 -12.75
C CYS A 71 1.55 -8.41 -12.38
N ILE A 72 1.91 -9.17 -11.34
CA ILE A 72 3.32 -9.37 -10.95
C ILE A 72 4.10 -10.00 -12.11
N ARG A 73 3.57 -11.08 -12.70
CA ARG A 73 4.19 -11.74 -13.85
C ARG A 73 4.28 -10.81 -15.05
N ASP A 74 3.24 -10.03 -15.33
CA ASP A 74 3.25 -9.08 -16.45
C ASP A 74 4.29 -7.96 -16.27
N PHE A 75 4.55 -7.53 -15.03
CA PHE A 75 5.51 -6.47 -14.73
C PHE A 75 6.96 -6.94 -14.68
N TYR A 76 7.21 -8.16 -14.20
CA TYR A 76 8.57 -8.61 -13.84
C TYR A 76 8.96 -9.98 -14.40
N GLY A 77 8.06 -10.65 -15.13
CA GLY A 77 8.26 -12.00 -15.68
C GLY A 77 8.16 -13.11 -14.63
N GLU A 78 8.59 -14.31 -15.02
CA GLU A 78 8.53 -15.53 -14.19
C GLU A 78 9.55 -15.56 -13.03
N HIS A 79 10.66 -14.82 -13.16
CA HIS A 79 11.75 -14.80 -12.18
C HIS A 79 12.10 -13.37 -11.72
N PRO A 80 11.20 -12.67 -11.00
CA PRO A 80 11.40 -11.29 -10.59
C PRO A 80 12.68 -11.04 -9.77
N GLU A 81 13.12 -12.02 -8.97
CA GLU A 81 14.34 -11.96 -8.15
C GLU A 81 15.64 -11.86 -8.96
N THR A 82 15.59 -12.23 -10.24
CA THR A 82 16.71 -12.06 -11.19
C THR A 82 16.46 -10.95 -12.20
N HIS A 83 15.28 -10.33 -12.18
CA HIS A 83 14.91 -9.31 -13.14
C HIS A 83 15.80 -8.06 -13.01
N PRO A 84 16.39 -7.54 -14.10
CA PRO A 84 17.37 -6.46 -14.06
C PRO A 84 16.77 -5.13 -13.61
N HIS A 85 15.48 -4.91 -13.87
CA HIS A 85 14.78 -3.67 -13.48
C HIS A 85 14.02 -3.79 -12.15
N PHE A 86 14.08 -4.93 -11.47
CA PHE A 86 13.51 -5.06 -10.14
C PHE A 86 14.54 -4.65 -9.07
N GLY A 87 14.09 -3.83 -8.12
CA GLY A 87 14.94 -3.23 -7.10
C GLY A 87 15.53 -4.27 -6.13
N LYS A 88 16.67 -3.93 -5.54
CA LYS A 88 17.27 -4.68 -4.42
C LYS A 88 16.96 -4.02 -3.08
N ASN A 89 17.05 -4.79 -2.01
CA ASN A 89 16.98 -4.29 -0.65
C ASN A 89 18.23 -3.46 -0.31
N VAL A 90 18.03 -2.41 0.49
CA VAL A 90 19.06 -1.41 0.78
C VAL A 90 20.28 -1.97 1.53
N SER A 91 20.11 -3.05 2.31
CA SER A 91 21.20 -3.71 3.03
C SER A 91 20.88 -5.16 3.38
N GLN A 92 21.91 -5.94 3.71
CA GLN A 92 21.78 -7.31 4.21
C GLN A 92 20.84 -7.38 5.42
N ARG A 93 20.99 -6.47 6.39
CA ARG A 93 20.12 -6.42 7.58
C ARG A 93 18.64 -6.28 7.22
N HIS A 94 18.31 -5.43 6.23
CA HIS A 94 16.91 -5.28 5.78
C HIS A 94 16.43 -6.53 5.04
N PHE A 95 17.28 -7.13 4.21
CA PHE A 95 16.99 -8.37 3.51
C PHE A 95 16.73 -9.54 4.48
N ASP A 96 17.56 -9.72 5.49
CA ASP A 96 17.43 -10.80 6.49
C ASP A 96 16.12 -10.66 7.28
N ARG A 97 15.81 -9.44 7.73
CA ARG A 97 14.56 -9.12 8.43
C ARG A 97 13.33 -9.45 7.57
N LEU A 98 13.34 -9.03 6.31
CA LEU A 98 12.25 -9.32 5.37
C LEU A 98 12.12 -10.83 5.10
N THR A 99 13.24 -11.54 5.01
CA THR A 99 13.25 -12.99 4.80
C THR A 99 12.57 -13.75 5.94
N GLN A 100 12.67 -13.25 7.19
CA GLN A 100 11.95 -13.84 8.32
C GLN A 100 10.42 -13.78 8.15
N PHE A 101 9.91 -12.71 7.53
CA PHE A 101 8.48 -12.55 7.28
C PHE A 101 7.91 -13.53 6.26
N LEU A 102 8.74 -14.10 5.39
CA LEU A 102 8.28 -15.07 4.38
C LEU A 102 7.79 -16.39 4.99
N SER A 103 8.08 -16.63 6.28
CA SER A 103 7.55 -17.76 7.03
C SER A 103 6.17 -17.49 7.68
N ASN A 104 5.66 -16.25 7.59
CA ASN A 104 4.33 -15.91 8.08
C ASN A 104 3.26 -16.30 7.06
N GLY A 105 2.15 -16.88 7.55
CA GLY A 105 1.00 -17.23 6.74
C GLY A 105 1.33 -18.20 5.59
N THR A 106 0.65 -18.01 4.46
CA THR A 106 0.81 -18.83 3.25
C THR A 106 1.26 -17.95 2.09
N ILE A 107 2.33 -18.33 1.40
CA ILE A 107 2.79 -17.66 0.18
C ILE A 107 1.82 -17.99 -0.96
N VAL A 108 1.12 -16.97 -1.47
CA VAL A 108 0.26 -17.08 -2.65
C VAL A 108 1.08 -17.03 -3.93
N THR A 109 2.06 -16.13 -3.95
CA THR A 109 3.03 -15.96 -5.04
C THR A 109 4.31 -15.32 -4.51
N GLY A 110 5.43 -15.53 -5.19
CA GLY A 110 6.75 -15.04 -4.80
C GLY A 110 7.49 -15.96 -3.83
N GLY A 111 8.24 -15.35 -2.90
CA GLY A 111 9.06 -16.05 -1.91
C GLY A 111 10.47 -16.42 -2.37
N GLN A 112 10.77 -16.31 -3.67
CA GLN A 112 12.12 -16.47 -4.20
C GLN A 112 13.04 -15.34 -3.71
N ARG A 113 14.30 -15.70 -3.50
CA ARG A 113 15.32 -14.84 -2.93
C ARG A 113 16.61 -15.02 -3.70
N ASN A 114 17.28 -13.91 -3.96
CA ASN A 114 18.66 -13.88 -4.42
C ASN A 114 19.46 -13.07 -3.40
N GLU A 115 20.10 -13.78 -2.47
CA GLU A 115 20.88 -13.18 -1.38
C GLU A 115 22.11 -12.44 -1.91
N GLN A 116 22.75 -12.93 -2.98
CA GLN A 116 23.93 -12.28 -3.58
C GLN A 116 23.61 -10.88 -4.09
N GLU A 117 22.41 -10.69 -4.65
CA GLU A 117 21.93 -9.42 -5.18
C GLU A 117 21.02 -8.65 -4.20
N LEU A 118 20.77 -9.20 -3.00
CA LEU A 118 19.81 -8.69 -2.01
C LEU A 118 18.40 -8.47 -2.60
N LYS A 119 17.89 -9.43 -3.37
CA LYS A 119 16.57 -9.33 -4.01
C LYS A 119 15.59 -10.37 -3.44
N ILE A 120 14.38 -9.92 -3.15
CA ILE A 120 13.25 -10.77 -2.76
C ILE A 120 12.16 -10.57 -3.81
N ALA A 121 11.67 -11.63 -4.45
CA ALA A 121 10.61 -11.53 -5.43
C ALA A 121 9.34 -10.88 -4.82
N PRO A 122 8.53 -10.14 -5.60
CA PRO A 122 7.21 -9.67 -5.17
C PRO A 122 6.40 -10.80 -4.54
N THR A 123 6.16 -10.69 -3.24
CA THR A 123 5.55 -11.75 -2.45
C THR A 123 4.21 -11.31 -1.91
N ILE A 124 3.19 -12.15 -2.06
CA ILE A 124 1.88 -11.96 -1.43
C ILE A 124 1.70 -13.07 -0.39
N LEU A 125 1.40 -12.68 0.85
CA LEU A 125 1.14 -13.58 1.98
C LEU A 125 -0.35 -13.53 2.34
N ASP A 126 -1.02 -14.67 2.32
CA ASP A 126 -2.39 -14.86 2.80
C ASP A 126 -2.39 -15.55 4.17
N HIS A 127 -3.55 -15.64 4.81
CA HIS A 127 -3.72 -16.21 6.17
C HIS A 127 -2.84 -15.50 7.20
N ILE A 128 -2.75 -14.17 7.09
CA ILE A 128 -2.03 -13.33 8.04
C ILE A 128 -2.97 -12.81 9.11
N THR A 129 -2.46 -12.71 10.33
CA THR A 129 -3.15 -12.14 11.50
C THR A 129 -2.44 -10.88 11.97
N TRP A 130 -3.11 -10.10 12.82
CA TRP A 130 -2.50 -8.89 13.38
C TRP A 130 -1.37 -9.16 14.35
N GLU A 131 -1.23 -10.40 14.83
CA GLU A 131 -0.22 -10.86 15.78
C GLU A 131 1.07 -11.31 15.08
N ASP A 132 1.01 -11.56 13.77
CA ASP A 132 2.19 -11.97 13.00
C ASP A 132 3.28 -10.89 13.00
N PRO A 133 4.57 -11.27 13.09
CA PRO A 133 5.72 -10.37 12.94
C PRO A 133 5.63 -9.39 11.77
N VAL A 134 5.20 -9.85 10.59
CA VAL A 134 5.04 -9.00 9.39
C VAL A 134 4.01 -7.86 9.58
N MET A 135 3.13 -7.98 10.57
CA MET A 135 2.12 -6.98 10.92
C MET A 135 2.50 -6.09 12.10
N GLN A 136 3.60 -6.38 12.83
CA GLN A 136 4.00 -5.59 14.01
C GLN A 136 4.74 -4.29 13.66
N GLU A 137 5.43 -4.26 12.52
CA GLU A 137 6.23 -3.12 12.09
C GLU A 137 6.05 -2.82 10.60
N GLU A 138 6.53 -1.67 10.15
CA GLU A 138 6.53 -1.30 8.74
C GLU A 138 7.38 -2.30 7.92
N ILE A 139 6.81 -2.79 6.82
CA ILE A 139 7.45 -3.84 6.03
C ILE A 139 8.61 -3.24 5.26
N PHE A 140 8.40 -2.12 4.56
CA PHE A 140 9.43 -1.44 3.76
C PHE A 140 10.20 -2.40 2.83
N GLY A 141 9.44 -3.23 2.10
CA GLY A 141 9.96 -4.32 1.28
C GLY A 141 8.87 -4.97 0.41
N PRO A 142 9.23 -5.92 -0.46
CA PRO A 142 8.36 -6.44 -1.50
C PRO A 142 7.48 -7.59 -0.99
N ILE A 143 6.89 -7.44 0.20
CA ILE A 143 6.03 -8.44 0.85
C ILE A 143 4.69 -7.78 1.17
N LEU A 144 3.59 -8.31 0.64
CA LEU A 144 2.24 -7.80 0.86
C LEU A 144 1.40 -8.82 1.64
N PRO A 145 1.20 -8.61 2.95
CA PRO A 145 0.22 -9.35 3.72
C PRO A 145 -1.20 -9.02 3.30
N VAL A 146 -2.05 -10.04 3.30
CA VAL A 146 -3.46 -9.95 2.93
C VAL A 146 -4.30 -10.43 4.10
N MET A 147 -5.26 -9.60 4.49
CA MET A 147 -6.28 -9.91 5.49
C MET A 147 -7.65 -9.64 4.89
N THR A 148 -8.66 -10.33 5.42
CA THR A 148 -10.06 -10.13 5.02
C THR A 148 -10.85 -9.35 6.04
N PHE A 149 -12.00 -8.86 5.60
CA PHE A 149 -13.07 -8.35 6.44
C PHE A 149 -14.41 -8.67 5.78
N ASP A 150 -15.47 -8.66 6.58
CA ASP A 150 -16.83 -9.00 6.13
C ASP A 150 -17.72 -7.74 6.09
N SER A 151 -17.32 -6.67 6.80
CA SER A 151 -18.05 -5.41 6.78
C SER A 151 -17.15 -4.18 6.78
N LEU A 152 -17.65 -3.08 6.18
CA LEU A 152 -16.96 -1.79 6.19
C LEU A 152 -16.65 -1.29 7.61
N HIS A 153 -17.55 -1.55 8.56
CA HIS A 153 -17.37 -1.18 9.97
C HIS A 153 -16.22 -1.93 10.63
N GLU A 154 -16.09 -3.22 10.36
CA GLU A 154 -14.99 -4.05 10.83
C GLU A 154 -13.66 -3.54 10.28
N ALA A 155 -13.57 -3.29 8.98
CA ALA A 155 -12.36 -2.77 8.35
C ALA A 155 -11.90 -1.44 9.00
N VAL A 156 -12.85 -0.52 9.25
CA VAL A 156 -12.58 0.73 9.97
C VAL A 156 -12.11 0.48 11.40
N HIS A 157 -12.73 -0.47 12.11
CA HIS A 157 -12.33 -0.82 13.48
C HIS A 157 -10.91 -1.37 13.54
N MET A 158 -10.57 -2.31 12.64
CA MET A 158 -9.23 -2.88 12.52
C MET A 158 -8.17 -1.80 12.31
N ILE A 159 -8.42 -0.83 11.43
CA ILE A 159 -7.47 0.26 11.15
C ILE A 159 -7.39 1.24 12.31
N LYS A 160 -8.52 1.60 12.95
CA LYS A 160 -8.55 2.51 14.11
C LYS A 160 -7.80 1.97 15.32
N ALA A 161 -7.69 0.64 15.45
CA ALA A 161 -6.95 -0.01 16.51
C ALA A 161 -5.41 0.08 16.36
N ARG A 162 -4.92 0.81 15.34
CA ARG A 162 -3.49 0.93 14.99
C ARG A 162 -3.07 2.40 14.92
N PRO A 163 -1.75 2.68 14.96
CA PRO A 163 -1.24 4.03 14.75
C PRO A 163 -1.72 4.61 13.41
N LYS A 164 -1.92 5.94 13.38
CA LYS A 164 -2.39 6.63 12.18
C LYS A 164 -1.38 6.45 11.04
N PRO A 165 -1.80 5.95 9.87
CA PRO A 165 -0.88 5.73 8.78
C PRO A 165 -0.56 7.03 8.03
N LEU A 166 0.60 7.05 7.37
CA LEU A 166 0.97 8.15 6.48
C LEU A 166 0.05 8.18 5.26
N ALA A 167 -0.21 7.03 4.63
CA ALA A 167 -1.11 6.92 3.50
C ALA A 167 -2.26 5.92 3.74
N LEU A 168 -3.40 6.16 3.08
CA LEU A 168 -4.51 5.21 2.99
C LEU A 168 -5.00 5.11 1.55
N TYR A 169 -5.25 3.90 1.09
CA TYR A 169 -5.79 3.63 -0.24
C TYR A 169 -7.13 2.92 -0.14
N LEU A 170 -8.11 3.37 -0.93
CA LEU A 170 -9.45 2.79 -0.96
C LEU A 170 -9.84 2.49 -2.40
N PHE A 171 -10.23 1.26 -2.68
CA PHE A 171 -10.78 0.83 -3.97
C PHE A 171 -12.26 0.51 -3.82
N THR A 172 -13.11 1.30 -4.47
CA THR A 172 -14.58 1.20 -4.44
C THR A 172 -15.17 2.06 -5.56
N THR A 173 -16.38 1.74 -6.02
CA THR A 173 -17.16 2.61 -6.91
C THR A 173 -18.30 3.33 -6.16
N ASN A 174 -18.55 2.98 -4.90
CA ASN A 174 -19.58 3.53 -4.04
C ASN A 174 -19.12 4.79 -3.29
N LYS A 175 -19.80 5.91 -3.56
CA LYS A 175 -19.52 7.21 -2.94
C LYS A 175 -19.82 7.29 -1.45
N GLU A 176 -20.80 6.53 -0.96
CA GLU A 176 -21.11 6.48 0.47
C GLU A 176 -19.98 5.77 1.22
N THR A 177 -19.42 4.70 0.64
CA THR A 177 -18.23 4.03 1.18
C THR A 177 -17.02 4.96 1.21
N GLU A 178 -16.78 5.73 0.14
CA GLU A 178 -15.74 6.76 0.10
C GLU A 178 -15.91 7.76 1.25
N SER A 179 -17.09 8.38 1.36
CA SER A 179 -17.38 9.34 2.42
C SER A 179 -17.22 8.74 3.81
N TYR A 180 -17.74 7.53 4.03
CA TYR A 180 -17.66 6.86 5.33
C TYR A 180 -16.20 6.64 5.77
N ILE A 181 -15.33 6.16 4.88
CA ILE A 181 -13.90 5.97 5.16
C ILE A 181 -13.22 7.32 5.47
N LEU A 182 -13.48 8.35 4.66
CA LEU A 182 -12.88 9.67 4.83
C LEU A 182 -13.27 10.36 6.15
N ASP A 183 -14.51 10.15 6.59
CA ASP A 183 -15.05 10.74 7.82
C ASP A 183 -14.62 9.96 9.06
N ASN A 184 -14.32 8.66 8.92
CA ASN A 184 -14.00 7.80 10.05
C ASN A 184 -12.50 7.54 10.25
N LEU A 185 -11.67 7.66 9.22
CA LEU A 185 -10.24 7.35 9.33
C LEU A 185 -9.36 8.61 9.24
N SER A 186 -8.30 8.63 10.06
CA SER A 186 -7.31 9.71 10.10
C SER A 186 -5.99 9.18 9.53
N PHE A 187 -5.52 9.82 8.46
CA PHE A 187 -4.32 9.47 7.71
C PHE A 187 -3.73 10.75 7.08
N GLY A 188 -2.46 10.72 6.69
CA GLY A 188 -1.76 11.89 6.12
C GLY A 188 -2.25 12.26 4.72
N GLY A 189 -2.17 11.31 3.78
CA GLY A 189 -2.60 11.46 2.39
C GLY A 189 -3.14 10.16 1.81
N GLY A 190 -3.65 10.18 0.58
CA GLY A 190 -4.20 8.95 0.01
C GLY A 190 -4.83 9.12 -1.35
N CYS A 191 -5.27 7.99 -1.90
CA CYS A 191 -5.95 7.93 -3.17
C CYS A 191 -7.19 7.04 -3.06
N ILE A 192 -8.23 7.42 -3.80
CA ILE A 192 -9.35 6.53 -4.10
C ILE A 192 -9.11 5.96 -5.50
N ASN A 193 -9.22 4.64 -5.59
CA ASN A 193 -8.96 3.81 -6.76
C ASN A 193 -7.54 3.90 -7.30
N ASP A 194 -6.55 4.45 -6.58
CA ASP A 194 -5.15 4.50 -7.02
C ASP A 194 -4.18 4.34 -5.86
N THR A 195 -2.88 4.24 -6.16
CA THR A 195 -1.80 4.24 -5.15
C THR A 195 -0.72 5.24 -5.54
N LEU A 196 0.02 5.76 -4.55
CA LEU A 196 1.16 6.70 -4.72
C LEU A 196 0.84 8.07 -5.35
N MET A 197 -0.15 8.19 -6.23
CA MET A 197 -0.31 9.34 -7.12
C MET A 197 -0.62 10.66 -6.40
N HIS A 198 -1.02 10.61 -5.13
CA HIS A 198 -1.28 11.82 -4.34
C HIS A 198 -0.02 12.63 -4.00
N VAL A 199 1.18 12.04 -4.12
CA VAL A 199 2.44 12.79 -3.97
C VAL A 199 3.02 13.26 -5.31
N ALA A 200 2.39 12.88 -6.43
CA ALA A 200 2.83 13.36 -7.74
C ALA A 200 2.53 14.85 -7.87
N PRO A 201 3.47 15.65 -8.44
CA PRO A 201 3.22 17.06 -8.66
C PRO A 201 1.97 17.24 -9.55
N PRO A 202 1.15 18.27 -9.30
CA PRO A 202 0.01 18.55 -10.17
C PRO A 202 0.53 18.79 -11.58
N LEU A 203 0.07 17.98 -12.54
CA LEU A 203 0.37 18.21 -13.95
C LEU A 203 0.01 19.66 -14.31
N PRO A 204 0.85 20.37 -15.09
CA PRO A 204 0.48 21.69 -15.58
C PRO A 204 -0.88 21.58 -16.27
N ALA A 205 -1.79 22.49 -15.94
CA ALA A 205 -3.14 22.50 -16.46
C ALA A 205 -3.11 22.65 -18.00
N ILE A 206 -3.02 21.52 -18.72
CA ILE A 206 -3.32 21.52 -20.15
C ILE A 206 -4.81 21.82 -20.24
N ARG A 207 -5.10 23.06 -20.64
CA ARG A 207 -6.44 23.64 -20.82
C ARG A 207 -7.18 22.90 -21.93
N ARG A 208 -7.55 21.63 -21.70
CA ARG A 208 -8.49 20.88 -22.55
C ARG A 208 -9.82 20.81 -21.82
N ARG A 209 -10.84 21.40 -22.48
CA ARG A 209 -12.22 21.48 -22.03
C ARG A 209 -12.73 20.10 -21.58
N ARG A 210 -13.32 20.08 -20.37
CA ARG A 210 -14.22 19.05 -19.81
C ARG A 210 -13.65 17.63 -19.60
N ARG A 211 -12.87 17.46 -18.53
CA ARG A 211 -13.06 16.41 -17.51
C ARG A 211 -12.62 17.02 -16.17
N LYS A 212 -13.56 17.25 -15.25
CA LYS A 212 -13.24 17.85 -13.95
C LYS A 212 -12.38 16.87 -13.14
N ARG A 213 -11.09 17.16 -13.00
CA ARG A 213 -10.27 16.63 -11.91
C ARG A 213 -10.76 17.34 -10.65
N HIS A 214 -11.26 16.61 -9.67
CA HIS A 214 -11.52 17.17 -8.35
C HIS A 214 -10.34 16.74 -7.48
N GLY A 215 -9.37 17.62 -7.25
CA GLY A 215 -8.54 17.49 -6.06
C GLY A 215 -9.33 18.13 -4.92
N ALA A 216 -9.54 17.41 -3.82
CA ALA A 216 -10.11 18.00 -2.63
C ALA A 216 -9.00 18.07 -1.58
N ILE A 217 -8.65 19.29 -1.19
CA ILE A 217 -7.93 19.52 0.07
C ILE A 217 -9.02 19.43 1.14
N SER A 218 -8.98 18.40 1.99
CA SER A 218 -9.91 18.36 3.14
C SER A 218 -9.61 19.54 4.07
N ARG A 219 -10.59 19.95 4.88
CA ARG A 219 -10.47 21.09 5.82
C ARG A 219 -9.29 21.00 6.81
N GLU A 220 -8.61 19.86 6.91
CA GLU A 220 -7.44 19.60 7.76
C GLU A 220 -6.10 19.54 7.01
N GLY A 221 -6.05 19.92 5.72
CA GLY A 221 -4.80 19.92 4.94
C GLY A 221 -4.43 18.57 4.30
N LYS A 222 -5.32 17.57 4.31
CA LYS A 222 -5.10 16.30 3.59
C LYS A 222 -5.08 16.53 2.08
N LEU A 223 -4.02 16.13 1.38
CA LEU A 223 -4.00 16.04 -0.09
C LEU A 223 -4.61 14.69 -0.50
N LEU A 224 -5.82 14.75 -1.07
CA LEU A 224 -6.49 13.62 -1.71
C LEU A 224 -6.65 13.92 -3.20
N TYR A 225 -6.08 13.05 -4.03
CA TYR A 225 -6.25 13.13 -5.48
C TYR A 225 -7.23 12.06 -5.93
N PHE A 226 -8.28 12.50 -6.62
CA PHE A 226 -9.23 11.63 -7.29
C PHE A 226 -8.78 11.47 -8.74
N TYR A 227 -8.24 10.30 -9.06
CA TYR A 227 -7.98 9.90 -10.45
C TYR A 227 -9.21 9.13 -10.94
N ALA A 228 -10.13 9.86 -11.58
CA ALA A 228 -11.26 9.29 -12.32
C ALA A 228 -10.80 8.68 -13.65
#